data_AF-A0A0L0M9W8-F1
#
_entry.id   AF-A0A0L0M9W8-F1
#
_cell.length_a   1.000
_cell.length_b   1.000
_cell.length_c   1.000
_cell.angle_alpha   90.00
_cell.angle_beta   90.00
_cell.angle_gamma   90.00
#
_symmetry.space_group_name_H-M   'P 1'
#
loop_
_entity.id
_entity.type
_entity.pdbx_description
1 polymer ?
#
loop_
_entity_poly.entity_id
_entity_poly.type
_entity_poly.pdbx_seq_one_letter_code
_entity_poly.pdbx_strand_id
1 'polypeptide(L)'
;MAVFAISRPVLKASSQDRKWLSQPHCFRFGNVHVFSGETMSLTLTDVKRIAHLARLELPDNEAEPTLARLNDFFGLVEQMQAVDTTGIEPLAHPIEQIEEVALRLRDDAVSERVEREEFQKSAPAVQDGLYLVPKVIE
;
A
#
# COMPACT_ATOMS: atom_id res chain seq x y z
N MET A 1 -24.41 -2.14 18.64
CA MET A 1 -24.19 -1.45 17.35
C MET A 1 -23.99 0.01 17.64
N ALA A 2 -22.89 0.61 17.19
CA ALA A 2 -22.60 2.02 17.46
C ALA A 2 -22.39 2.75 16.14
N VAL A 3 -23.09 3.87 15.99
CA VAL A 3 -23.05 4.80 14.87
C VAL A 3 -21.79 5.65 15.02
N PHE A 4 -20.81 5.52 14.12
CA PHE A 4 -19.64 6.40 14.11
C PHE A 4 -19.86 7.55 13.13
N ALA A 5 -20.15 8.74 13.66
CA ALA A 5 -20.19 9.98 12.89
C ALA A 5 -18.76 10.52 12.72
N ILE A 6 -18.30 10.64 11.47
CA ILE A 6 -17.01 11.26 11.15
C ILE A 6 -17.19 12.79 11.24
N SER A 7 -16.92 13.35 12.42
CA SER A 7 -16.75 14.79 12.61
C SER A 7 -15.33 15.18 12.17
N ARG A 8 -15.22 15.97 11.09
CA ARG A 8 -13.96 16.58 10.64
C ARG A 8 -13.49 17.65 11.63
N PRO A 9 -12.27 17.61 12.20
CA PRO A 9 -11.66 18.79 12.79
C PRO A 9 -10.95 19.60 11.69
N VAL A 10 -11.39 20.85 11.51
CA VAL A 10 -10.68 21.86 10.72
C VAL A 10 -9.44 22.30 11.52
N LEU A 11 -8.26 21.88 11.07
CA LEU A 11 -6.98 22.31 11.62
C LEU A 11 -6.62 23.71 11.09
N LYS A 12 -6.66 24.72 11.97
CA LYS A 12 -6.00 26.01 11.76
C LYS A 12 -4.50 25.83 12.02
N ALA A 13 -3.69 26.01 10.98
CA ALA A 13 -2.23 26.07 11.10
C ALA A 13 -1.82 27.29 11.92
N SER A 14 -1.17 27.08 13.07
CA SER A 14 -0.54 28.12 13.87
C SER A 14 0.91 28.32 13.43
N SER A 15 1.41 29.54 13.51
CA SER A 15 2.67 30.01 12.92
C SER A 15 3.95 29.47 13.56
N GLN A 16 3.88 28.43 14.38
CA GLN A 16 4.99 27.95 15.22
C GLN A 16 5.70 26.70 14.68
N ASP A 17 5.33 26.19 13.50
CA ASP A 17 5.91 24.97 12.88
C ASP A 17 6.92 25.25 11.75
N ARG A 18 7.49 26.46 11.68
CA ARG A 18 8.53 26.83 10.67
C ARG A 18 9.96 26.76 11.20
N LYS A 19 10.26 25.83 12.11
CA LYS A 19 11.64 25.55 12.56
C LYS A 19 12.30 24.32 11.90
N TRP A 20 11.56 23.56 11.09
CA TRP A 20 12.08 22.37 10.39
C TRP A 20 12.78 22.65 9.06
N LEU A 21 12.79 23.90 8.58
CA LEU A 21 13.29 24.27 7.25
C LEU A 21 14.76 24.71 7.20
N SER A 22 15.55 24.52 8.26
CA SER A 22 16.97 24.96 8.27
C SER A 22 17.99 23.87 8.62
N GLN A 23 17.66 22.58 8.40
CA GLN A 23 18.61 21.49 8.60
C GLN A 23 19.06 20.88 7.25
N PRO A 24 20.36 20.92 6.90
CA PRO A 24 20.88 20.57 5.57
C PRO A 24 20.96 19.06 5.28
N HIS A 25 20.20 18.22 5.99
CA HIS A 25 20.27 16.75 5.89
C HIS A 25 18.93 16.09 5.55
N CYS A 26 17.92 16.86 5.16
CA CYS A 26 16.65 16.32 4.70
C CYS A 26 16.64 16.15 3.17
N PHE A 27 17.43 15.20 2.67
CA PHE A 27 17.14 14.41 1.46
C PHE A 27 18.14 13.26 1.42
N ARG A 28 17.72 12.08 1.89
CA ARG A 28 18.41 10.83 1.62
C ARG A 28 17.36 9.76 1.35
N PHE A 29 16.86 9.71 0.11
CA PHE A 29 16.33 8.47 -0.43
C PHE A 29 17.53 7.55 -0.64
N GLY A 30 17.80 6.73 0.38
CA GLY A 30 18.98 5.90 0.45
C GLY A 30 18.91 5.01 1.66
N ASN A 31 17.91 4.12 1.66
CA ASN A 31 17.87 2.90 2.45
C ASN A 31 17.05 1.85 1.68
N VAL A 32 17.42 1.61 0.42
CA VAL A 32 17.20 0.29 -0.16
C VAL A 32 18.33 -0.56 0.41
N HIS A 33 18.03 -1.30 1.47
CA HIS A 33 18.89 -2.42 1.83
C HIS A 33 18.86 -3.38 0.64
N VAL A 34 19.92 -3.36 -0.15
CA VAL A 34 20.21 -4.40 -1.12
C VAL A 34 20.36 -5.68 -0.29
N PHE A 35 19.37 -6.56 -0.37
CA PHE A 35 19.42 -7.90 0.19
C PHE A 35 20.55 -8.65 -0.53
N SER A 36 21.74 -8.61 0.03
CA SER A 36 22.88 -9.39 -0.45
C SER A 36 22.89 -10.74 0.28
N GLY A 37 22.40 -11.76 -0.41
CA GLY A 37 22.81 -13.17 -0.25
C GLY A 37 22.37 -13.90 1.02
N GLU A 38 21.29 -14.66 0.90
CA GLU A 38 21.07 -15.97 1.55
C GLU A 38 19.86 -16.60 0.83
N THR A 39 19.90 -17.91 0.57
CA THR A 39 18.87 -18.66 -0.16
C THR A 39 17.45 -18.25 0.26
N MET A 40 16.67 -17.72 -0.68
CA MET A 40 15.30 -17.23 -0.45
C MET A 40 14.29 -18.40 -0.41
N SER A 41 14.55 -19.39 0.45
CA SER A 41 13.52 -20.36 0.79
C SER A 41 12.63 -19.78 1.89
N LEU A 42 11.38 -19.49 1.55
CA LEU A 42 10.39 -19.09 2.56
C LEU A 42 10.15 -20.22 3.56
N THR A 43 9.71 -19.86 4.76
CA THR A 43 9.20 -20.81 5.75
C THR A 43 7.68 -20.80 5.79
N LEU A 44 7.06 -21.84 6.36
CA LEU A 44 5.61 -21.87 6.55
C LEU A 44 5.11 -20.70 7.43
N THR A 45 5.93 -20.24 8.38
CA THR A 45 5.64 -19.07 9.21
C THR A 45 5.58 -17.79 8.37
N ASP A 46 6.46 -17.65 7.37
CA ASP A 46 6.45 -16.51 6.46
C ASP A 46 5.20 -16.49 5.59
N VAL A 47 4.76 -17.65 5.09
CA VAL A 47 3.52 -17.77 4.31
C VAL A 47 2.32 -17.34 5.15
N LYS A 48 2.22 -17.78 6.41
CA LYS A 48 1.15 -17.36 7.32
C LYS A 48 1.21 -15.85 7.61
N ARG A 49 2.41 -15.29 7.77
CA ARG A 49 2.62 -13.85 7.96
C ARG A 49 2.18 -13.05 6.73
N ILE A 50 2.54 -13.48 5.53
CA ILE A 50 2.15 -12.85 4.27
C ILE A 50 0.64 -12.90 4.10
N ALA A 51 0.00 -14.05 4.35
CA ALA A 51 -1.45 -14.20 4.30
C ALA A 51 -2.15 -13.21 5.25
N HIS A 52 -1.65 -13.09 6.48
CA HIS A 52 -2.18 -12.13 7.45
C HIS A 52 -2.03 -10.67 6.97
N LEU A 53 -0.89 -10.29 6.40
CA LEU A 53 -0.67 -8.95 5.84
C LEU A 53 -1.60 -8.66 4.64
N ALA A 54 -1.84 -9.66 3.80
CA ALA A 54 -2.75 -9.59 2.67
C ALA A 54 -4.24 -9.70 3.07
N ARG A 55 -4.55 -9.89 4.36
CA ARG A 55 -5.91 -10.16 4.88
C ARG A 55 -6.57 -11.37 4.21
N LEU A 56 -5.77 -12.39 3.90
CA LEU A 56 -6.22 -13.67 3.38
C LEU A 56 -6.27 -14.70 4.51
N GLU A 57 -7.41 -15.36 4.65
CA GLU A 57 -7.52 -16.55 5.49
C GLU A 57 -6.92 -17.74 4.73
N LEU A 58 -5.91 -18.37 5.30
CA LEU A 58 -5.21 -19.49 4.70
C LEU A 58 -5.42 -20.73 5.57
N PRO A 59 -6.20 -21.72 5.12
CA PRO A 59 -6.41 -22.93 5.89
C PRO A 59 -5.13 -23.77 5.94
N ASP A 60 -4.93 -24.52 7.03
CA ASP A 60 -3.66 -25.23 7.28
C ASP A 60 -3.34 -26.28 6.20
N ASN A 61 -4.35 -26.86 5.55
CA ASN A 61 -4.18 -27.80 4.43
C ASN A 61 -3.64 -27.13 3.15
N GLU A 62 -3.78 -25.81 3.01
CA GLU A 62 -3.31 -25.05 1.85
C GLU A 62 -1.96 -24.37 2.10
N ALA A 63 -1.49 -24.32 3.36
CA ALA A 63 -0.25 -23.65 3.72
C ALA A 63 0.99 -24.29 3.05
N GLU A 64 1.13 -25.60 3.14
CA GLU A 64 2.25 -26.35 2.53
C GLU A 64 2.25 -26.30 0.99
N PRO A 65 1.13 -26.54 0.27
CA PRO A 65 1.07 -26.34 -1.17
C PRO A 65 1.36 -24.90 -1.62
N THR A 66 0.99 -23.91 -0.80
CA THR A 66 1.24 -22.50 -1.10
C THR A 66 2.72 -22.16 -0.92
N LEU A 67 3.35 -22.71 0.12
CA LEU A 67 4.79 -22.59 0.35
C LEU A 67 5.59 -23.11 -0.84
N ALA A 68 5.27 -24.31 -1.34
CA ALA A 68 5.93 -24.89 -2.50
C ALA A 68 5.81 -23.99 -3.74
N ARG A 69 4.59 -23.54 -4.06
CA ARG A 69 4.32 -22.65 -5.21
C ARG A 69 5.07 -21.31 -5.11
N LEU A 70 5.16 -20.73 -3.91
CA LEU A 70 5.89 -19.49 -3.70
C LEU A 70 7.40 -19.67 -3.86
N ASN A 71 7.97 -20.76 -3.33
CA ASN A 71 9.39 -21.07 -3.50
C ASN A 71 9.73 -21.33 -4.98
N ASP A 72 8.87 -22.04 -5.72
CA ASP A 72 9.03 -22.23 -7.18
C ASP A 72 9.02 -20.88 -7.92
N PHE A 73 8.11 -19.98 -7.55
CA PHE A 73 8.06 -18.64 -8.12
C PHE A 73 9.32 -17.82 -7.81
N PHE A 74 9.82 -17.86 -6.57
CA PHE A 74 11.08 -17.19 -6.23
C PHE A 74 12.27 -17.76 -6.99
N GLY A 75 12.28 -19.07 -7.27
CA GLY A 75 13.28 -19.69 -8.14
C GLY A 75 13.27 -19.14 -9.57
N LEU A 76 12.11 -18.73 -10.09
CA LEU A 76 12.02 -18.00 -11.37
C LEU A 76 12.57 -16.58 -11.25
N VAL A 77 12.24 -15.85 -10.17
CA VAL A 77 12.72 -14.48 -9.93
C VAL A 77 14.24 -14.44 -9.74
N GLU A 78 14.84 -15.45 -9.11
CA GLU A 78 16.29 -15.58 -8.96
C GLU A 78 17.02 -15.60 -10.31
N GLN A 79 16.41 -16.16 -11.37
CA GLN A 79 17.00 -16.12 -12.71
C GLN A 79 17.16 -14.69 -13.25
N MET A 80 16.27 -13.77 -12.84
CA MET A 80 16.36 -12.36 -13.24
C MET A 80 17.51 -11.63 -12.54
N GLN A 81 17.99 -12.12 -11.38
CA GLN A 81 19.12 -11.53 -10.66
C GLN A 81 20.47 -11.75 -11.38
N ALA A 82 20.53 -12.65 -12.37
CA ALA A 82 21.72 -12.86 -13.18
C ALA A 82 22.07 -11.67 -14.08
N VAL A 83 21.13 -10.73 -14.26
CA VAL A 83 21.33 -9.54 -15.09
C VAL A 83 21.92 -8.41 -14.24
N ASP A 84 23.10 -7.92 -14.63
CA ASP A 84 23.71 -6.75 -14.01
C ASP A 84 22.90 -5.49 -14.32
N THR A 85 22.42 -4.83 -13.27
CA THR A 85 21.64 -3.58 -13.34
C THR A 85 22.39 -2.41 -12.69
N THR A 86 23.70 -2.56 -12.46
CA THR A 86 24.53 -1.51 -11.86
C THR A 86 24.51 -0.23 -12.69
N GLY A 87 24.07 0.87 -12.07
CA GLY A 87 23.98 2.18 -12.71
C GLY A 87 22.75 2.37 -13.60
N ILE A 88 21.82 1.42 -13.65
CA ILE A 88 20.54 1.57 -14.34
C ILE A 88 19.53 2.21 -13.38
N GLU A 89 18.93 3.32 -13.80
CA GLU A 89 17.84 3.96 -13.05
C GLU A 89 16.55 3.14 -13.18
N PRO A 90 15.83 2.86 -12.08
CA PRO A 90 14.55 2.17 -12.13
C PRO A 90 13.50 2.98 -12.91
N LEU A 91 12.74 2.30 -13.77
CA LEU A 91 11.65 2.90 -14.54
C LEU A 91 10.31 2.74 -13.81
N ALA A 92 9.71 3.83 -13.35
CA ALA A 92 8.45 3.79 -12.59
C ALA A 92 7.21 3.90 -13.49
N HIS A 93 7.28 4.77 -14.51
CA HIS A 93 6.21 4.95 -15.48
C HIS A 93 6.74 4.73 -16.91
N PRO A 94 6.14 3.84 -17.72
CA PRO A 94 6.63 3.59 -19.09
C PRO A 94 6.74 4.83 -19.97
N ILE A 95 5.90 5.84 -19.71
CA ILE A 95 5.87 7.09 -20.47
C ILE A 95 7.08 8.00 -20.20
N GLU A 96 7.83 7.79 -19.11
CA GLU A 96 9.07 8.52 -18.78
C GLU A 96 10.14 8.38 -19.88
N GLN A 97 10.06 7.32 -20.68
CA GLN A 97 10.97 7.12 -21.82
C GLN A 97 10.65 8.00 -23.03
N ILE A 98 9.43 8.54 -23.11
CA ILE A 98 8.92 9.27 -24.28
C ILE A 98 8.72 10.75 -23.94
N GLU A 99 8.27 11.04 -22.72
CA GLU A 99 7.92 12.38 -22.28
C GLU A 99 8.26 12.58 -20.79
N GLU A 100 8.50 13.83 -20.40
CA GLU A 100 8.72 14.18 -19.01
C GLU A 100 7.41 14.03 -18.20
N VAL A 101 7.43 13.20 -17.15
CA VAL A 101 6.27 12.99 -16.28
C VAL A 101 6.22 14.07 -15.22
N ALA A 102 5.44 15.11 -15.48
CA ALA A 102 5.07 16.11 -14.47
C ALA A 102 3.88 15.62 -13.62
N LEU A 103 3.86 16.02 -12.34
CA LEU A 103 2.71 15.82 -11.47
C LEU A 103 1.50 16.60 -12.03
N ARG A 104 0.45 15.87 -12.40
CA ARG A 104 -0.77 16.50 -12.92
C ARG A 104 -1.50 17.20 -11.78
N LEU A 105 -1.66 18.51 -11.92
CA LEU A 105 -2.49 19.29 -11.01
C LEU A 105 -3.96 19.12 -11.40
N ARG A 106 -4.80 18.94 -10.38
CA ARG A 106 -6.26 19.00 -10.50
C ARG A 106 -6.70 20.40 -10.07
N ASP A 107 -7.59 21.03 -10.82
CA ASP A 107 -8.19 22.30 -10.42
C ASP A 107 -8.93 22.18 -9.09
N ASP A 108 -8.84 23.22 -8.26
CA ASP A 108 -9.57 23.32 -7.00
C ASP A 108 -11.01 23.79 -7.24
N ALA A 109 -11.78 22.91 -7.90
CA ALA A 109 -13.20 23.10 -8.16
C ALA A 109 -14.03 22.01 -7.49
N VAL A 110 -15.17 22.41 -6.91
CA VAL A 110 -16.15 21.48 -6.34
C VAL A 110 -16.89 20.81 -7.48
N SER A 111 -16.84 19.47 -7.52
CA SER A 111 -17.47 18.65 -8.57
C SER A 111 -18.49 17.63 -8.01
N GLU A 112 -18.53 17.50 -6.69
CA GLU A 112 -19.16 16.40 -6.00
C GLU A 112 -20.68 16.59 -5.91
N ARG A 113 -21.41 15.52 -6.23
CA ARG A 113 -22.84 15.37 -5.90
C ARG A 113 -22.98 14.21 -4.92
N VAL A 114 -23.78 14.38 -3.88
CA VAL A 114 -24.00 13.34 -2.86
C VAL A 114 -25.23 12.54 -3.24
N GLU A 115 -25.01 11.40 -3.90
CA GLU A 115 -26.07 10.49 -4.36
C GLU A 115 -26.06 9.23 -3.49
N ARG A 116 -26.51 9.42 -2.24
CA ARG A 116 -26.39 8.41 -1.17
C ARG A 116 -26.99 7.06 -1.53
N GLU A 117 -28.16 7.05 -2.17
CA GLU A 117 -28.85 5.83 -2.57
C GLU A 117 -28.05 5.03 -3.61
N GLU A 118 -27.44 5.71 -4.58
CA GLU A 118 -26.62 5.08 -5.62
C GLU A 118 -25.32 4.52 -5.02
N PHE A 119 -24.64 5.29 -4.18
CA PHE A 119 -23.39 4.87 -3.54
C PHE A 119 -23.55 3.67 -2.59
N GLN A 120 -24.75 3.45 -2.08
CA GLN A 120 -25.06 2.39 -1.11
C GLN A 120 -25.64 1.14 -1.76
N LYS A 121 -25.95 1.17 -3.06
CA LYS A 121 -26.58 0.05 -3.77
C LYS A 121 -25.77 -1.26 -3.72
N SER A 122 -24.44 -1.16 -3.74
CA SER A 122 -23.52 -2.31 -3.69
C SER A 122 -23.08 -2.67 -2.26
N ALA A 123 -23.53 -1.93 -1.25
CA ALA A 123 -23.10 -2.13 0.12
C ALA A 123 -23.75 -3.39 0.72
N PRO A 124 -22.99 -4.28 1.37
CA PRO A 124 -23.56 -5.46 2.01
C PRO A 124 -24.54 -5.15 3.14
N ALA A 125 -24.30 -4.06 3.89
CA ALA A 125 -25.16 -3.64 4.99
C ALA A 125 -25.08 -2.13 5.18
N VAL A 126 -26.25 -1.49 5.26
CA VAL A 126 -26.39 -0.06 5.50
C VAL A 126 -27.48 0.22 6.53
N GLN A 127 -27.29 1.26 7.33
CA GLN A 127 -28.27 1.75 8.29
C GLN A 127 -28.12 3.25 8.45
N ASP A 128 -29.25 3.98 8.46
CA ASP A 128 -29.30 5.44 8.63
C ASP A 128 -28.35 6.21 7.69
N GLY A 129 -28.13 5.67 6.49
CA GLY A 129 -27.23 6.26 5.49
C GLY A 129 -25.74 6.02 5.76
N LEU A 130 -25.37 5.04 6.57
CA LEU A 130 -24.01 4.65 6.91
C LEU A 130 -23.71 3.21 6.51
N TYR A 131 -22.45 2.92 6.21
CA TYR A 131 -21.96 1.55 5.98
C TYR A 131 -21.72 0.87 7.31
N LEU A 132 -22.32 -0.30 7.50
CA LEU A 132 -22.14 -1.07 8.71
C LEU A 132 -20.89 -1.95 8.61
N VAL A 133 -20.04 -1.87 9.63
CA VAL A 133 -18.87 -2.74 9.81
C VAL A 133 -18.92 -3.41 11.19
N PRO A 134 -18.42 -4.64 11.34
CA PRO A 134 -18.28 -5.28 12.63
C PRO A 134 -17.46 -4.40 13.58
N LYS A 135 -17.96 -4.20 14.80
CA LYS A 135 -17.23 -3.48 15.83
C LYS A 135 -16.10 -4.36 16.33
N VAL A 136 -14.86 -3.88 16.23
CA VAL A 136 -13.72 -4.52 16.88
C VAL A 136 -13.81 -4.16 18.37
N ILE A 137 -14.06 -5.16 19.21
CA ILE A 137 -14.00 -5.06 20.68
C ILE A 137 -13.05 -6.16 21.13
N GLU A 138 -12.07 -5.81 21.96
CA GLU A 138 -11.21 -6.75 22.68
C GLU A 138 -11.80 -7.05 24.07
#